data_AF-F3ZS48-F1
#
_entry.id   AF-F3ZS48-F1
#
_cell.length_a   1.000
_cell.length_b   1.000
_cell.length_c   1.000
_cell.angle_alpha   90.00
_cell.angle_beta   90.00
_cell.angle_gamma   90.00
#
_symmetry.space_group_name_H-M   'P 1'
#
loop_
_entity.id
_entity.type
_entity.pdbx_description
1 polymer ?
#
loop_
_entity_poly.entity_id
_entity_poly.type
_entity_poly.pdbx_seq_one_letter_code
_entity_poly.pdbx_strand_id
1 'polypeptide(L)'
;MKRRLSILMLICVFISCSKDHDPIHTPIPQSPSQEEENPHAPNQETVEVTSEDMSAYFLFDTSKSIAVALDQAQKTKELKLIHKKKIQVNKVQVIRQDEQEGTFELAVQGLVNGTSFDEDFAFVGFAKKPDTYYLGSRSYAQWKVDEDVYLKEFDLEGLLTGKKEDLSRYTLTYLKDFISFYSFDSSGTIYPFSEEELNDIEVSDLSYEAGYLQFTTRYKGVKSLSATRLPMDKKRYYASKLGINKAFVATYYMHRVYQNLDVFYSHLLTFDFDKYVVELVGDSKSLNSQDNSLSFTVRISLRETQKELVEVEKTITGFKPLGELKKDLLIASSADLQEHIKNLIQRNPKEDRMAYLLKSSIGKWIQKAQIGRVDNGHLLDWVEVQVPGGSVMALVEDANLPEMEKWIYLERPIFELISYQFIDRNLWVKVKLAAANEVALDDVVFEFRIHNVKSE
;
A
#
# COMPACT_ATOMS: atom_id res chain seq x y z
N MET A 1 8.01 -13.04 -10.04
CA MET A 1 7.75 -14.42 -9.54
C MET A 1 7.54 -14.38 -8.03
N LYS A 2 6.28 -14.45 -7.56
CA LYS A 2 5.93 -14.45 -6.13
C LYS A 2 5.60 -15.89 -5.72
N ARG A 3 6.49 -16.55 -4.98
CA ARG A 3 6.21 -17.85 -4.35
C ARG A 3 5.44 -17.60 -3.05
N ARG A 4 4.14 -17.90 -3.05
CA ARG A 4 3.31 -18.00 -1.85
C ARG A 4 3.46 -19.42 -1.31
N LEU A 5 3.92 -19.53 -0.06
CA LEU A 5 4.03 -20.79 0.67
C LEU A 5 2.70 -20.98 1.43
N SER A 6 1.82 -21.82 0.91
CA SER A 6 0.59 -22.23 1.59
C SER A 6 0.88 -23.50 2.40
N ILE A 7 0.78 -23.43 3.72
CA ILE A 7 0.85 -24.61 4.60
C ILE A 7 -0.57 -25.17 4.72
N LEU A 8 -0.77 -26.35 4.13
CA LEU A 8 -1.99 -27.15 4.21
C LEU A 8 -1.84 -28.14 5.37
N MET A 9 -2.68 -28.04 6.39
CA MET A 9 -2.73 -28.99 7.51
C MET A 9 -3.82 -30.03 7.23
N LEU A 10 -3.38 -31.28 7.09
CA LEU A 10 -4.18 -32.45 6.71
C LEU A 10 -4.72 -33.12 7.99
N ILE A 11 -6.04 -33.19 8.16
CA ILE A 11 -6.68 -33.93 9.26
C ILE A 11 -7.23 -35.25 8.70
N CYS A 12 -6.65 -36.37 9.13
CA CYS A 12 -7.12 -37.72 8.81
C CYS A 12 -8.37 -38.05 9.64
N VAL A 13 -9.45 -38.47 8.96
CA VAL A 13 -10.66 -39.03 9.57
C VAL A 13 -10.52 -40.55 9.64
N PHE A 14 -10.69 -41.14 10.82
CA PHE A 14 -10.94 -42.58 10.96
C PHE A 14 -12.46 -42.84 10.87
N ILE A 15 -12.83 -43.67 9.90
CA ILE A 15 -14.17 -44.24 9.71
C ILE A 15 -14.31 -45.44 10.66
N SER A 16 -15.40 -45.50 11.42
CA SER A 16 -15.86 -46.71 12.11
C SER A 16 -17.10 -47.25 11.41
N CYS A 17 -17.08 -48.54 11.06
CA CYS A 17 -18.19 -49.27 10.44
C CYS A 17 -19.09 -49.95 11.49
N SER A 18 -20.37 -50.00 11.13
CA SER A 18 -21.53 -50.66 11.76
C SER A 18 -21.42 -52.16 12.09
N LYS A 19 -22.17 -52.65 13.07
CA LYS A 19 -23.44 -53.42 12.88
C LYS A 19 -24.03 -54.04 14.17
N ASP A 20 -25.36 -53.90 14.26
CA ASP A 20 -26.45 -54.78 14.72
C ASP A 20 -26.31 -55.69 15.95
N HIS A 21 -27.30 -55.61 16.86
CA HIS A 21 -28.23 -56.72 17.19
C HIS A 21 -29.40 -56.23 18.07
N ASP A 22 -30.63 -56.41 17.59
CA ASP A 22 -31.87 -56.51 18.41
C ASP A 22 -32.01 -57.93 18.99
N PRO A 23 -32.87 -58.14 20.00
CA PRO A 23 -34.09 -58.91 19.69
C PRO A 23 -35.39 -58.57 20.48
N ILE A 24 -36.51 -58.55 19.72
CA ILE A 24 -37.76 -59.34 19.84
C ILE A 24 -38.86 -58.98 20.89
N HIS A 25 -40.02 -58.50 20.34
CA HIS A 25 -41.46 -58.88 20.47
C HIS A 25 -42.07 -59.28 21.86
N THR A 26 -43.34 -59.01 22.28
CA THR A 26 -44.67 -58.77 21.66
C THR A 26 -45.74 -58.45 22.79
N PRO A 27 -47.07 -58.23 22.54
CA PRO A 27 -47.84 -57.09 23.11
C PRO A 27 -49.21 -57.46 23.81
N ILE A 28 -50.07 -56.42 24.03
CA ILE A 28 -51.57 -56.42 24.17
C ILE A 28 -52.14 -56.55 25.62
N PRO A 29 -53.33 -56.01 26.05
CA PRO A 29 -54.45 -55.29 25.37
C PRO A 29 -54.98 -53.97 25.99
N GLN A 30 -55.81 -53.30 25.19
CA GLN A 30 -56.72 -52.16 25.46
C GLN A 30 -57.95 -52.52 26.34
N SER A 31 -58.59 -51.50 26.95
CA SER A 31 -60.07 -51.37 27.07
C SER A 31 -60.53 -49.99 27.61
N PRO A 32 -61.79 -49.56 27.38
CA PRO A 32 -62.13 -48.21 26.87
C PRO A 32 -63.15 -47.40 27.71
N SER A 33 -63.52 -46.22 27.17
CA SER A 33 -64.73 -45.38 27.40
C SER A 33 -64.56 -44.26 28.45
N GLN A 34 -65.03 -43.02 28.27
CA GLN A 34 -66.15 -42.49 27.47
C GLN A 34 -65.87 -41.07 26.94
N GLU A 35 -66.47 -40.77 25.78
CA GLU A 35 -66.69 -39.44 25.22
C GLU A 35 -67.67 -38.63 26.08
N GLU A 36 -67.36 -37.35 26.30
CA GLU A 36 -68.36 -36.28 26.35
C GLU A 36 -67.85 -35.13 25.47
N GLU A 37 -68.50 -34.95 24.31
CA GLU A 37 -68.35 -33.78 23.44
C GLU A 37 -69.07 -32.56 24.05
N ASN A 38 -68.37 -31.42 24.11
CA ASN A 38 -68.89 -30.11 23.69
C ASN A 38 -67.75 -29.07 23.57
N PRO A 39 -67.90 -27.99 22.76
CA PRO A 39 -66.94 -27.66 21.72
C PRO A 39 -66.27 -26.29 21.89
N HIS A 40 -65.21 -26.08 21.09
CA HIS A 40 -64.56 -24.81 20.74
C HIS A 40 -63.63 -24.11 21.75
N ALA A 41 -62.32 -24.28 21.52
CA ALA A 41 -61.40 -23.16 21.31
C ALA A 41 -60.23 -23.64 20.42
N PRO A 42 -59.83 -22.90 19.36
CA PRO A 42 -58.61 -23.24 18.64
C PRO A 42 -57.41 -22.95 19.54
N ASN A 43 -56.64 -23.99 19.85
CA ASN A 43 -55.33 -23.88 20.46
C ASN A 43 -54.47 -22.94 19.59
N GLN A 44 -54.13 -21.76 20.12
CA GLN A 44 -53.05 -20.96 19.55
C GLN A 44 -51.75 -21.72 19.85
N GLU A 45 -51.10 -22.27 18.83
CA GLU A 45 -49.72 -22.73 18.95
C GLU A 45 -48.86 -21.53 19.36
N THR A 46 -48.47 -21.47 20.63
CA THR A 46 -47.44 -20.54 21.12
C THR A 46 -46.13 -20.91 20.44
N VAL A 47 -45.68 -20.05 19.52
CA VAL A 47 -44.38 -20.22 18.85
C VAL A 47 -43.29 -19.91 19.87
N GLU A 48 -42.78 -20.95 20.52
CA GLU A 48 -41.69 -20.87 21.51
C GLU A 48 -40.38 -20.43 20.83
N VAL A 49 -39.67 -19.49 21.45
CA VAL A 49 -38.33 -19.04 21.00
C VAL A 49 -37.29 -19.84 21.79
N THR A 50 -36.26 -20.38 21.15
CA THR A 50 -35.24 -21.19 21.85
C THR A 50 -33.90 -20.46 21.98
N SER A 51 -33.01 -20.93 22.86
CA SER A 51 -31.63 -20.45 22.95
C SER A 51 -30.86 -20.61 21.62
N GLU A 52 -31.19 -21.62 20.81
CA GLU A 52 -30.61 -21.82 19.48
C GLU A 52 -31.08 -20.73 18.49
N ASP A 53 -32.36 -20.36 18.55
CA ASP A 53 -32.90 -19.23 17.77
C ASP A 53 -32.20 -17.92 18.16
N MET A 54 -32.02 -17.67 19.46
CA MET A 54 -31.35 -16.45 19.94
C MET A 54 -29.85 -16.45 19.60
N SER A 55 -29.16 -17.58 19.72
CA SER A 55 -27.75 -17.70 19.33
C SER A 55 -27.56 -17.38 17.84
N ALA A 56 -28.43 -17.89 16.97
CA ALA A 56 -28.42 -17.59 15.55
C ALA A 56 -28.84 -16.14 15.23
N TYR A 57 -29.83 -15.60 15.96
CA TYR A 57 -30.29 -14.21 15.78
C TYR A 57 -29.17 -13.20 16.10
N PHE A 58 -28.46 -13.39 17.22
CA PHE A 58 -27.35 -12.53 17.64
C PHE A 58 -26.04 -12.83 16.91
N LEU A 59 -25.95 -13.94 16.17
CA LEU A 59 -24.73 -14.41 15.50
C LEU A 59 -23.60 -14.68 16.50
N PHE A 60 -23.91 -15.38 17.59
CA PHE A 60 -22.91 -15.73 18.57
C PHE A 60 -21.86 -16.69 18.02
N ASP A 61 -20.60 -16.35 18.26
CA ASP A 61 -19.44 -17.20 18.02
C ASP A 61 -18.89 -17.62 19.38
N THR A 62 -19.08 -18.89 19.74
CA THR A 62 -18.66 -19.44 21.04
C THR A 62 -17.14 -19.48 21.21
N SER A 63 -16.36 -19.28 20.13
CA SER A 63 -14.91 -19.07 20.26
C SER A 63 -14.53 -17.70 20.81
N LYS A 64 -15.49 -16.77 20.98
CA LYS A 64 -15.30 -15.42 21.53
C LYS A 64 -15.68 -15.36 23.01
N SER A 65 -15.20 -14.32 23.69
CA SER A 65 -15.52 -14.07 25.10
C SER A 65 -16.98 -13.65 25.28
N ILE A 66 -17.49 -13.83 26.50
CA ILE A 66 -18.83 -13.40 26.90
C ILE A 66 -19.01 -11.89 26.63
N ALA A 67 -18.03 -11.06 26.96
CA ALA A 67 -18.11 -9.61 26.73
C ALA A 67 -18.38 -9.24 25.25
N VAL A 68 -17.76 -9.94 24.29
CA VAL A 68 -18.02 -9.75 22.85
C VAL A 68 -19.44 -10.16 22.49
N ALA A 69 -19.91 -11.29 23.00
CA ALA A 69 -21.28 -11.76 22.78
C ALA A 69 -22.31 -10.77 23.35
N LEU A 70 -22.08 -10.23 24.54
CA LEU A 70 -22.98 -9.26 25.18
C LEU A 70 -23.07 -7.95 24.41
N ASP A 71 -21.94 -7.40 23.95
CA ASP A 71 -21.91 -6.19 23.10
C ASP A 71 -22.68 -6.41 21.78
N GLN A 72 -22.47 -7.56 21.13
CA GLN A 72 -23.19 -7.96 19.93
C GLN A 72 -24.71 -8.08 20.16
N ALA A 73 -25.11 -8.68 21.29
CA ALA A 73 -26.51 -8.84 21.67
C ALA A 73 -27.22 -7.49 21.89
N GLN A 74 -26.53 -6.53 22.52
CA GLN A 74 -27.09 -5.19 22.74
C GLN A 74 -27.28 -4.38 21.44
N LYS A 75 -26.42 -4.61 20.44
CA LYS A 75 -26.45 -3.91 19.15
C LYS A 75 -27.47 -4.48 18.16
N THR A 76 -27.79 -5.77 18.25
CA THR A 76 -28.63 -6.46 17.26
C THR A 76 -30.12 -6.33 17.56
N LYS A 77 -30.83 -5.47 16.81
CA LYS A 77 -32.28 -5.19 17.02
C LYS A 77 -33.16 -5.32 15.77
N GLU A 78 -32.56 -5.71 14.66
CA GLU A 78 -33.23 -5.79 13.37
C GLU A 78 -34.10 -7.04 13.22
N LEU A 79 -35.20 -6.94 12.46
CA LEU A 79 -36.05 -8.10 12.16
C LEU A 79 -35.28 -9.12 11.30
N LYS A 80 -35.15 -10.36 11.77
CA LYS A 80 -34.47 -11.46 11.06
C LYS A 80 -35.36 -12.67 10.89
N LEU A 81 -35.12 -13.43 9.83
CA LEU A 81 -35.71 -14.75 9.63
C LEU A 81 -34.73 -15.82 10.13
N ILE A 82 -35.03 -16.43 11.28
CA ILE A 82 -34.20 -17.45 11.93
C ILE A 82 -35.05 -18.70 12.11
N HIS A 83 -34.59 -19.86 11.63
CA HIS A 83 -35.32 -21.14 11.71
C HIS A 83 -36.82 -21.04 11.33
N LYS A 84 -37.14 -20.28 10.26
CA LYS A 84 -38.50 -19.98 9.76
C LYS A 84 -39.37 -19.11 10.68
N LYS A 85 -38.80 -18.52 11.74
CA LYS A 85 -39.43 -17.56 12.64
C LYS A 85 -38.95 -16.14 12.29
N LYS A 86 -39.87 -15.18 12.16
CA LYS A 86 -39.55 -13.76 12.04
C LYS A 86 -39.36 -13.17 13.43
N ILE A 87 -38.13 -12.95 13.83
CA ILE A 87 -37.77 -12.51 15.18
C ILE A 87 -37.27 -11.07 15.13
N GLN A 88 -37.72 -10.24 16.06
CA GLN A 88 -37.18 -8.91 16.32
C GLN A 88 -36.99 -8.71 17.82
N VAL A 89 -35.77 -8.42 18.24
CA VAL A 89 -35.43 -8.14 19.65
C VAL A 89 -35.50 -6.65 19.93
N ASN A 90 -36.23 -6.28 20.97
CA ASN A 90 -36.43 -4.90 21.41
C ASN A 90 -35.54 -4.55 22.60
N LYS A 91 -35.37 -5.48 23.53
CA LYS A 91 -34.60 -5.30 24.77
C LYS A 91 -33.84 -6.57 25.12
N VAL A 92 -32.61 -6.38 25.59
CA VAL A 92 -31.74 -7.43 26.13
C VAL A 92 -31.23 -6.95 27.48
N GLN A 93 -31.30 -7.80 28.50
CA GLN A 93 -30.76 -7.52 29.83
C GLN A 93 -29.95 -8.73 30.32
N VAL A 94 -28.76 -8.49 30.84
CA VAL A 94 -27.92 -9.55 31.42
C VAL A 94 -28.45 -9.90 32.81
N ILE A 95 -28.79 -11.17 33.02
CA ILE A 95 -29.25 -11.68 34.31
C ILE A 95 -28.04 -12.09 35.14
N ARG A 96 -27.18 -12.92 34.57
CA ARG A 96 -25.92 -13.37 35.16
C ARG A 96 -24.92 -13.73 34.08
N GLN A 97 -23.65 -13.70 34.46
CA GLN A 97 -22.54 -14.16 33.63
C GLN A 97 -21.48 -14.79 34.52
N ASP A 98 -20.83 -15.82 33.99
CA ASP A 98 -19.68 -16.48 34.57
C ASP A 98 -18.61 -16.61 33.49
N GLU A 99 -17.67 -15.67 33.50
CA GLU A 99 -16.56 -15.63 32.55
C GLU A 99 -15.60 -16.81 32.71
N GLN A 100 -15.52 -17.44 33.89
CA GLN A 100 -14.64 -18.60 34.12
C GLN A 100 -15.25 -19.89 33.56
N GLU A 101 -16.57 -20.02 33.61
CA GLU A 101 -17.28 -21.15 33.02
C GLU A 101 -17.69 -20.93 31.55
N GLY A 102 -17.57 -19.70 31.03
CA GLY A 102 -17.96 -19.40 29.65
C GLY A 102 -19.47 -19.47 29.46
N THR A 103 -20.23 -19.05 30.48
CA THR A 103 -21.69 -19.13 30.51
C THR A 103 -22.33 -17.79 30.88
N PHE A 104 -23.48 -17.48 30.30
CA PHE A 104 -24.26 -16.29 30.68
C PHE A 104 -25.75 -16.49 30.39
N GLU A 105 -26.56 -15.64 30.97
CA GLU A 105 -28.02 -15.67 30.84
C GLU A 105 -28.57 -14.29 30.53
N LEU A 106 -29.45 -14.21 29.54
CA LEU A 106 -30.08 -12.99 29.07
C LEU A 106 -31.59 -13.05 29.21
N ALA A 107 -32.20 -12.01 29.77
CA ALA A 107 -33.62 -11.73 29.58
C ALA A 107 -33.79 -10.99 28.25
N VAL A 108 -34.59 -11.54 27.33
CA VAL A 108 -34.79 -11.01 25.99
C VAL A 108 -36.28 -10.76 25.74
N GLN A 109 -36.59 -9.52 25.35
CA GLN A 109 -37.94 -9.11 24.98
C GLN A 109 -38.00 -8.76 23.49
N GLY A 110 -39.01 -9.28 22.79
CA GLY A 110 -39.12 -9.11 21.36
C GLY A 110 -40.46 -9.51 20.78
N LEU A 111 -40.48 -9.62 19.44
CA LEU A 111 -41.59 -10.13 18.65
C LEU A 111 -41.14 -11.39 17.90
N VAL A 112 -41.95 -12.44 17.93
CA VAL A 112 -41.82 -13.63 17.10
C VAL A 112 -43.08 -13.79 16.26
N ASN A 113 -42.94 -13.75 14.93
CA ASN A 113 -44.06 -13.79 13.97
C ASN A 113 -45.17 -12.76 14.27
N GLY A 114 -44.83 -11.64 14.92
CA GLY A 114 -45.77 -10.57 15.30
C GLY A 114 -46.33 -10.68 16.72
N THR A 115 -46.05 -11.75 17.46
CA THR A 115 -46.46 -11.96 18.86
C THR A 115 -45.32 -11.60 19.81
N SER A 116 -45.60 -10.93 20.93
CA SER A 116 -44.59 -10.58 21.93
C SER A 116 -44.09 -11.80 22.70
N PHE A 117 -42.79 -11.85 22.96
CA PHE A 117 -42.16 -12.78 23.90
C PHE A 117 -41.27 -12.02 24.89
N ASP A 118 -41.13 -12.59 26.09
CA ASP A 118 -40.28 -12.12 27.19
C ASP A 118 -39.78 -13.36 27.93
N GLU A 119 -38.55 -13.79 27.61
CA GLU A 119 -38.01 -15.07 28.05
C GLU A 119 -36.52 -14.95 28.41
N ASP A 120 -36.08 -15.86 29.28
CA ASP A 120 -34.70 -15.96 29.74
C ASP A 120 -33.98 -17.07 28.98
N PHE A 121 -32.80 -16.74 28.44
CA PHE A 121 -32.01 -17.63 27.62
C PHE A 121 -30.63 -17.84 28.24
N ALA A 122 -30.32 -19.08 28.58
CA ALA A 122 -29.00 -19.49 29.02
C ALA A 122 -28.13 -19.90 27.82
N PHE A 123 -26.89 -19.41 27.81
CA PHE A 123 -25.89 -19.67 26.80
C PHE A 123 -24.62 -20.22 27.44
N VAL A 124 -24.05 -21.27 26.83
CA VAL A 124 -22.90 -22.00 27.36
C VAL A 124 -21.85 -22.25 26.28
N GLY A 125 -20.62 -22.56 26.69
CA GLY A 125 -19.54 -22.96 25.78
C GLY A 125 -18.75 -21.80 25.17
N PHE A 126 -18.90 -20.58 25.70
CA PHE A 126 -18.12 -19.42 25.27
C PHE A 126 -16.67 -19.52 25.76
N ALA A 127 -15.77 -18.75 25.14
CA ALA A 127 -14.38 -18.73 25.54
C ALA A 127 -14.24 -18.32 27.02
N LYS A 128 -13.62 -19.19 27.79
CA LYS A 128 -13.37 -19.00 29.22
C LYS A 128 -12.28 -17.94 29.42
N LYS A 129 -12.51 -17.05 30.37
CA LYS A 129 -11.49 -16.11 30.83
C LYS A 129 -10.40 -16.87 31.59
N PRO A 130 -9.12 -16.70 31.22
CA PRO A 130 -8.04 -17.29 31.97
C PRO A 130 -7.99 -16.75 33.40
N ASP A 131 -7.53 -17.57 34.35
CA ASP A 131 -7.26 -17.08 35.71
C ASP A 131 -6.16 -16.00 35.71
N THR A 132 -6.02 -15.28 36.84
CA THR A 132 -5.03 -14.21 36.98
C THR A 132 -3.60 -14.65 36.68
N TYR A 133 -3.25 -15.89 37.06
CA TYR A 133 -1.92 -16.41 36.80
C TYR A 133 -1.72 -16.59 35.29
N TYR A 134 -2.66 -17.16 34.56
CA TYR A 134 -2.56 -17.29 33.11
C TYR A 134 -2.67 -15.94 32.38
N LEU A 135 -3.56 -15.05 32.83
CA LEU A 135 -3.65 -13.68 32.30
C LEU A 135 -2.28 -12.99 32.32
N GLY A 136 -1.54 -13.05 33.43
CA GLY A 136 -0.20 -12.44 33.51
C GLY A 136 0.94 -13.28 32.96
N SER A 137 1.01 -14.59 33.26
CA SER A 137 2.13 -15.44 32.85
C SER A 137 2.16 -15.69 31.34
N ARG A 138 1.01 -15.56 30.66
CA ARG A 138 0.86 -15.80 29.22
C ARG A 138 0.40 -14.57 28.45
N SER A 139 0.46 -13.39 29.05
CA SER A 139 0.18 -12.16 28.33
C SER A 139 1.21 -11.89 27.25
N TYR A 140 0.72 -11.47 26.10
CA TYR A 140 1.51 -11.00 24.97
C TYR A 140 0.76 -9.89 24.23
N ALA A 141 1.44 -9.17 23.34
CA ALA A 141 0.78 -8.19 22.47
C ALA A 141 0.99 -8.48 20.98
N GLN A 142 0.16 -7.84 20.16
CA GLN A 142 0.27 -7.82 18.70
C GLN A 142 0.01 -6.41 18.19
N TRP A 143 0.53 -6.08 17.00
CA TRP A 143 0.13 -4.86 16.30
C TRP A 143 -1.38 -4.84 16.07
N LYS A 144 -2.01 -3.73 16.45
CA LYS A 144 -3.43 -3.43 16.26
C LYS A 144 -3.66 -2.67 14.96
N VAL A 145 -2.66 -1.90 14.53
CA VAL A 145 -2.70 -1.08 13.31
C VAL A 145 -1.88 -1.73 12.21
N ASP A 146 -2.20 -1.35 10.96
CA ASP A 146 -1.44 -1.77 9.80
C ASP A 146 0.01 -1.27 9.85
N GLU A 147 0.87 -1.97 9.12
CA GLU A 147 2.30 -1.70 9.08
C GLU A 147 2.66 -0.27 8.67
N ASP A 148 1.98 0.27 7.67
CA ASP A 148 2.24 1.63 7.22
C ASP A 148 1.90 2.68 8.28
N VAL A 149 0.97 2.38 9.20
CA VAL A 149 0.60 3.27 10.31
C VAL A 149 1.70 3.25 11.36
N TYR A 150 2.06 2.08 11.91
CA TYR A 150 3.08 2.04 12.96
C TYR A 150 4.46 2.45 12.45
N LEU A 151 4.83 2.18 11.18
CA LEU A 151 6.11 2.63 10.62
C LEU A 151 6.19 4.16 10.49
N LYS A 152 5.05 4.84 10.39
CA LYS A 152 4.99 6.30 10.23
C LYS A 152 4.85 7.01 11.58
N GLU A 153 4.03 6.48 12.47
CA GLU A 153 3.53 7.18 13.65
C GLU A 153 4.14 6.70 14.97
N PHE A 154 4.58 5.43 15.06
CA PHE A 154 5.28 4.96 16.26
C PHE A 154 6.64 5.65 16.37
N ASP A 155 6.98 6.18 17.55
CA ASP A 155 8.27 6.81 17.82
C ASP A 155 9.31 5.72 18.08
N LEU A 156 9.92 5.18 17.04
CA LEU A 156 11.02 4.21 17.22
C LEU A 156 12.30 4.91 17.71
N GLU A 157 12.45 6.19 17.44
CA GLU A 157 13.73 6.87 17.61
C GLU A 157 14.05 7.19 19.05
N GLY A 158 13.04 7.55 19.87
CA GLY A 158 13.27 7.69 21.30
C GLY A 158 13.81 6.40 21.94
N LEU A 159 13.45 5.21 21.41
CA LEU A 159 14.03 3.94 21.84
C LEU A 159 15.47 3.74 21.35
N LEU A 160 15.79 4.20 20.13
CA LEU A 160 17.11 4.02 19.52
C LEU A 160 18.17 4.99 20.04
N THR A 161 17.79 6.18 20.50
CA THR A 161 18.71 7.20 21.03
C THR A 161 19.00 7.00 22.52
N GLY A 162 18.12 6.33 23.25
CA GLY A 162 18.37 5.89 24.63
C GLY A 162 18.43 7.02 25.67
N LYS A 163 17.94 8.24 25.36
CA LYS A 163 17.80 9.29 26.37
C LYS A 163 16.73 8.84 27.36
N LYS A 164 17.08 8.65 28.64
CA LYS A 164 16.18 8.08 29.66
C LYS A 164 14.87 8.87 29.83
N GLU A 165 14.93 10.18 29.69
CA GLU A 165 13.75 11.07 29.70
C GLU A 165 12.77 10.70 28.58
N ASP A 166 13.28 10.24 27.44
CA ASP A 166 12.47 9.83 26.29
C ASP A 166 11.73 8.53 26.53
N LEU A 167 12.19 7.65 27.44
CA LEU A 167 11.52 6.37 27.69
C LEU A 167 10.21 6.52 28.48
N SER A 168 10.03 7.63 29.21
CA SER A 168 8.81 7.91 29.96
C SER A 168 7.56 8.12 29.08
N ARG A 169 7.75 8.42 27.79
CA ARG A 169 6.66 8.65 26.84
C ARG A 169 5.96 7.36 26.39
N TYR A 170 6.62 6.21 26.47
CA TYR A 170 6.08 4.90 26.09
C TYR A 170 5.18 4.31 27.18
N THR A 171 4.21 5.10 27.61
CA THR A 171 3.20 4.70 28.57
C THR A 171 2.29 3.62 27.96
N LEU A 172 1.58 2.87 28.80
CA LEU A 172 0.55 1.96 28.30
C LEU A 172 -0.49 2.69 27.44
N THR A 173 -0.84 3.92 27.81
CA THR A 173 -1.79 4.75 27.03
C THR A 173 -1.28 4.98 25.62
N TYR A 174 0.00 5.35 25.46
CA TYR A 174 0.63 5.51 24.15
C TYR A 174 0.67 4.19 23.36
N LEU A 175 1.04 3.09 24.02
CA LEU A 175 1.15 1.79 23.34
C LEU A 175 -0.21 1.28 22.83
N LYS A 176 -1.31 1.50 23.57
CA LYS A 176 -2.68 1.07 23.20
C LYS A 176 -3.17 1.63 21.85
N ASP A 177 -2.59 2.72 21.37
CA ASP A 177 -2.89 3.27 20.05
C ASP A 177 -2.38 2.35 18.93
N PHE A 178 -1.32 1.59 19.19
CA PHE A 178 -0.64 0.76 18.19
C PHE A 178 -0.78 -0.75 18.43
N ILE A 179 -0.98 -1.19 19.68
CA ILE A 179 -0.93 -2.61 20.05
C ILE A 179 -2.17 -3.06 20.82
N SER A 180 -2.54 -4.32 20.64
CA SER A 180 -3.56 -5.02 21.41
C SER A 180 -2.91 -6.09 22.29
N PHE A 181 -3.41 -6.27 23.52
CA PHE A 181 -2.92 -7.26 24.46
C PHE A 181 -3.85 -8.47 24.52
N TYR A 182 -3.24 -9.65 24.64
CA TYR A 182 -3.92 -10.93 24.67
C TYR A 182 -3.27 -11.83 25.72
N SER A 183 -4.00 -12.85 26.17
CA SER A 183 -3.48 -13.99 26.90
C SER A 183 -4.09 -15.27 26.33
N PHE A 184 -3.76 -16.42 26.89
CA PHE A 184 -4.39 -17.69 26.54
C PHE A 184 -4.42 -18.66 27.71
N ASP A 185 -5.50 -19.44 27.79
CA ASP A 185 -5.71 -20.45 28.83
C ASP A 185 -4.89 -21.72 28.60
N SER A 186 -5.01 -22.71 29.49
CA SER A 186 -4.33 -24.01 29.40
C SER A 186 -4.65 -24.79 28.12
N SER A 187 -5.80 -24.55 27.49
CA SER A 187 -6.18 -25.14 26.19
C SER A 187 -5.61 -24.40 24.98
N GLY A 188 -5.02 -23.21 25.16
CA GLY A 188 -4.51 -22.38 24.08
C GLY A 188 -5.56 -21.47 23.43
N THR A 189 -6.73 -21.31 24.06
CA THR A 189 -7.77 -20.38 23.59
C THR A 189 -7.31 -18.95 23.82
N ILE A 190 -7.28 -18.13 22.76
CA ILE A 190 -6.83 -16.74 22.84
C ILE A 190 -7.91 -15.89 23.50
N TYR A 191 -7.51 -15.12 24.51
CA TYR A 191 -8.34 -14.19 25.26
C TYR A 191 -7.83 -12.75 25.07
N PRO A 192 -8.61 -11.85 24.42
CA PRO A 192 -8.26 -10.43 24.35
C PRO A 192 -8.54 -9.75 25.70
N PHE A 193 -7.60 -8.91 26.16
CA PHE A 193 -7.81 -8.11 27.36
C PHE A 193 -8.91 -7.05 27.15
N SER A 194 -9.77 -6.86 28.16
CA SER A 194 -10.74 -5.76 28.19
C SER A 194 -10.08 -4.43 28.58
N GLU A 195 -10.77 -3.30 28.35
CA GLU A 195 -10.27 -1.98 28.76
C GLU A 195 -10.06 -1.85 30.27
N GLU A 196 -10.92 -2.52 31.07
CA GLU A 196 -10.77 -2.55 32.52
C GLU A 196 -9.51 -3.33 32.93
N GLU A 197 -9.30 -4.51 32.34
CA GLU A 197 -8.13 -5.36 32.64
C GLU A 197 -6.82 -4.74 32.18
N LEU A 198 -6.86 -3.96 31.10
CA LEU A 198 -5.69 -3.22 30.63
C LEU A 198 -5.20 -2.22 31.69
N ASN A 199 -6.04 -1.70 32.58
CA ASN A 199 -5.59 -0.81 33.67
C ASN A 199 -4.67 -1.53 34.68
N ASP A 200 -4.71 -2.86 34.72
CA ASP A 200 -3.88 -3.68 35.58
C ASP A 200 -2.62 -4.23 34.85
N ILE A 201 -2.41 -3.84 33.58
CA ILE A 201 -1.21 -4.21 32.84
C ILE A 201 -0.11 -3.16 33.05
N GLU A 202 1.06 -3.65 33.42
CA GLU A 202 2.30 -2.88 33.41
C GLU A 202 3.20 -3.40 32.28
N VAL A 203 3.82 -2.47 31.53
CA VAL A 203 4.84 -2.79 30.52
C VAL A 203 6.22 -2.48 31.11
N SER A 204 7.15 -3.42 30.98
CA SER A 204 8.52 -3.30 31.46
C SER A 204 9.53 -3.81 30.43
N ASP A 205 10.79 -3.42 30.58
CA ASP A 205 11.89 -3.88 29.73
C ASP A 205 11.68 -3.54 28.23
N LEU A 206 11.07 -2.39 27.93
CA LEU A 206 10.81 -1.94 26.55
C LEU A 206 12.12 -1.59 25.84
N SER A 207 12.41 -2.27 24.74
CA SER A 207 13.59 -2.03 23.91
C SER A 207 13.32 -2.32 22.44
N TYR A 208 14.25 -1.90 21.57
CA TYR A 208 14.26 -2.31 20.17
C TYR A 208 15.57 -3.04 19.85
N GLU A 209 15.46 -4.33 19.52
CA GLU A 209 16.61 -5.19 19.24
C GLU A 209 16.30 -6.19 18.12
N ALA A 210 17.28 -6.38 17.23
CA ALA A 210 17.27 -7.38 16.17
C ALA A 210 16.01 -7.34 15.26
N GLY A 211 15.45 -6.15 14.99
CA GLY A 211 14.26 -6.02 14.13
C GLY A 211 12.93 -6.13 14.87
N TYR A 212 12.95 -6.11 16.20
CA TYR A 212 11.75 -6.25 17.02
C TYR A 212 11.69 -5.17 18.09
N LEU A 213 10.49 -4.62 18.28
CA LEU A 213 10.11 -3.97 19.53
C LEU A 213 9.83 -5.08 20.55
N GLN A 214 10.52 -5.06 21.68
CA GLN A 214 10.46 -6.11 22.69
C GLN A 214 10.12 -5.54 24.06
N PHE A 215 9.29 -6.24 24.81
CA PHE A 215 8.96 -5.88 26.19
C PHE A 215 8.34 -7.06 26.93
N THR A 216 8.34 -6.99 28.25
CA THR A 216 7.56 -7.91 29.11
C THR A 216 6.35 -7.19 29.67
N THR A 217 5.35 -7.97 30.08
CA THR A 217 4.15 -7.44 30.73
C THR A 217 4.00 -8.02 32.11
N ARG A 218 3.28 -7.32 32.98
CA ARG A 218 2.85 -7.81 34.27
C ARG A 218 1.37 -7.51 34.45
N TYR A 219 0.57 -8.51 34.77
CA TYR A 219 -0.84 -8.34 35.09
C TYR A 219 -1.05 -8.69 36.57
N LYS A 220 -1.56 -7.74 37.37
CA LYS A 220 -1.79 -7.92 38.82
C LYS A 220 -0.63 -8.59 39.57
N GLY A 221 0.60 -8.15 39.28
CA GLY A 221 1.80 -8.69 39.92
C GLY A 221 2.47 -9.87 39.20
N VAL A 222 1.78 -10.59 38.32
CA VAL A 222 2.28 -11.78 37.61
C VAL A 222 2.99 -11.37 36.32
N LYS A 223 4.30 -11.65 36.22
CA LYS A 223 5.11 -11.33 35.03
C LYS A 223 4.88 -12.36 33.92
N SER A 224 4.89 -11.91 32.67
CA SER A 224 4.85 -12.76 31.50
C SER A 224 6.07 -13.68 31.42
N LEU A 225 5.84 -14.96 31.08
CA LEU A 225 6.90 -15.97 30.95
C LEU A 225 7.78 -15.71 29.73
N SER A 226 7.27 -14.98 28.75
CA SER A 226 7.98 -14.61 27.53
C SER A 226 7.84 -13.12 27.27
N ALA A 227 8.86 -12.55 26.64
CA ALA A 227 8.78 -11.20 26.10
C ALA A 227 7.88 -11.19 24.86
N THR A 228 7.04 -10.17 24.74
CA THR A 228 6.40 -9.84 23.48
C THR A 228 7.48 -9.37 22.51
N ARG A 229 7.39 -9.82 21.25
CA ARG A 229 8.30 -9.41 20.16
C ARG A 229 7.47 -8.98 18.96
N LEU A 230 7.37 -7.68 18.75
CA LEU A 230 6.63 -7.11 17.62
C LEU A 230 7.60 -6.80 16.48
N PRO A 231 7.41 -7.37 15.28
CA PRO A 231 8.30 -7.12 14.15
C PRO A 231 8.22 -5.64 13.75
N MET A 232 9.37 -5.00 13.57
CA MET A 232 9.45 -3.62 13.11
C MET A 232 10.72 -3.43 12.29
N ASP A 233 10.55 -3.21 10.98
CA ASP A 233 11.67 -3.04 10.06
C ASP A 233 12.23 -1.61 10.16
N LYS A 234 13.43 -1.48 10.75
CA LYS A 234 14.16 -0.21 10.85
C LYS A 234 14.35 0.48 9.50
N LYS A 235 14.66 -0.28 8.43
CA LYS A 235 14.89 0.28 7.10
C LYS A 235 13.60 0.87 6.55
N ARG A 236 12.48 0.16 6.68
CA ARG A 236 11.17 0.68 6.25
C ARG A 236 10.69 1.84 7.13
N TYR A 237 10.96 1.81 8.43
CA TYR A 237 10.67 2.91 9.35
C TYR A 237 11.34 4.22 8.88
N TYR A 238 12.64 4.21 8.62
CA TYR A 238 13.33 5.41 8.14
C TYR A 238 12.97 5.76 6.68
N ALA A 239 12.68 4.77 5.83
CA ALA A 239 12.18 5.01 4.49
C ALA A 239 10.82 5.76 4.50
N SER A 240 9.97 5.52 5.51
CA SER A 240 8.69 6.23 5.69
C SER A 240 8.87 7.71 6.02
N LYS A 241 10.04 8.10 6.56
CA LYS A 241 10.40 9.49 6.85
C LYS A 241 10.89 10.26 5.63
N LEU A 242 11.13 9.57 4.51
CA LEU A 242 11.48 10.19 3.23
C LEU A 242 10.26 10.23 2.29
N GLY A 243 9.66 11.40 2.17
CA GLY A 243 8.66 11.69 1.14
C GLY A 243 9.28 12.01 -0.22
N ILE A 244 8.43 12.10 -1.25
CA ILE A 244 8.84 12.48 -2.62
C ILE A 244 8.27 13.88 -2.90
N ASN A 245 9.11 14.79 -3.38
CA ASN A 245 8.69 16.12 -3.81
C ASN A 245 8.07 16.06 -5.21
N LYS A 246 6.80 15.65 -5.28
CA LYS A 246 6.09 15.44 -6.56
C LYS A 246 6.05 16.68 -7.45
N ALA A 247 5.93 17.88 -6.87
CA ALA A 247 5.89 19.13 -7.64
C ALA A 247 7.22 19.40 -8.34
N PHE A 248 8.33 19.20 -7.62
CA PHE A 248 9.66 19.32 -8.21
C PHE A 248 9.89 18.26 -9.29
N VAL A 249 9.57 16.98 -9.00
CA VAL A 249 9.74 15.87 -9.95
C VAL A 249 9.00 16.11 -11.27
N ALA A 250 7.77 16.64 -11.22
CA ALA A 250 6.96 16.90 -12.42
C ALA A 250 7.52 18.00 -13.34
N THR A 251 8.50 18.78 -12.88
CA THR A 251 9.09 19.88 -13.66
C THR A 251 10.15 19.38 -14.65
N TYR A 252 10.80 18.25 -14.37
CA TYR A 252 11.98 17.77 -15.09
C TYR A 252 11.70 16.50 -15.90
N TYR A 253 12.46 16.31 -16.99
CA TYR A 253 12.54 15.03 -17.67
C TYR A 253 13.51 14.10 -16.93
N MET A 254 13.13 12.82 -16.78
CA MET A 254 13.86 11.85 -15.97
C MET A 254 15.35 11.75 -16.32
N HIS A 255 15.70 11.69 -17.60
CA HIS A 255 17.08 11.45 -18.04
C HIS A 255 18.02 12.59 -17.63
N ARG A 256 17.51 13.82 -17.59
CA ARG A 256 18.26 14.98 -17.11
C ARG A 256 18.63 14.84 -15.64
N VAL A 257 17.64 14.46 -14.83
CA VAL A 257 17.80 14.22 -13.39
C VAL A 257 18.73 13.04 -13.15
N TYR A 258 18.63 11.97 -13.94
CA TYR A 258 19.51 10.81 -13.84
C TYR A 258 20.98 11.18 -14.07
N GLN A 259 21.26 11.98 -15.10
CA GLN A 259 22.64 12.36 -15.44
C GLN A 259 23.31 13.19 -14.34
N ASN A 260 22.54 14.03 -13.62
CA ASN A 260 23.05 14.96 -12.61
C ASN A 260 22.46 14.69 -11.22
N LEU A 261 22.21 13.42 -10.89
CA LEU A 261 21.49 13.04 -9.67
C LEU A 261 22.15 13.57 -8.39
N ASP A 262 23.46 13.72 -8.37
CA ASP A 262 24.25 14.31 -7.28
C ASP A 262 23.81 15.74 -6.91
N VAL A 263 23.34 16.52 -7.89
CA VAL A 263 22.78 17.86 -7.66
C VAL A 263 21.30 17.79 -7.29
N PHE A 264 20.57 16.84 -7.87
CA PHE A 264 19.10 16.79 -7.80
C PHE A 264 18.53 16.02 -6.60
N TYR A 265 19.22 15.01 -6.08
CA TYR A 265 18.62 14.02 -5.17
C TYR A 265 17.98 14.62 -3.91
N SER A 266 18.59 15.66 -3.34
CA SER A 266 18.07 16.35 -2.16
C SER A 266 16.77 17.09 -2.40
N HIS A 267 16.51 17.52 -3.65
CA HIS A 267 15.28 18.20 -4.06
C HIS A 267 14.17 17.23 -4.46
N LEU A 268 14.53 16.00 -4.85
CA LEU A 268 13.57 14.92 -5.17
C LEU A 268 12.86 14.40 -3.91
N LEU A 269 13.48 14.58 -2.74
CA LEU A 269 13.02 14.03 -1.48
C LEU A 269 12.53 15.12 -0.53
N THR A 270 11.58 14.79 0.34
CA THR A 270 11.13 15.64 1.44
C THR A 270 11.38 14.93 2.76
N PHE A 271 12.07 15.56 3.69
CA PHE A 271 12.37 15.00 5.00
C PHE A 271 12.62 16.12 6.02
N ASP A 272 12.70 15.76 7.29
CA ASP A 272 13.06 16.69 8.36
C ASP A 272 14.56 17.02 8.27
N PHE A 273 14.87 18.18 7.69
CA PHE A 273 16.24 18.64 7.53
C PHE A 273 16.91 18.98 8.85
N ASP A 274 16.18 19.33 9.91
CA ASP A 274 16.79 19.65 11.21
C ASP A 274 17.27 18.37 11.90
N LYS A 275 16.66 17.24 11.56
CA LYS A 275 16.89 15.96 12.22
C LYS A 275 17.80 15.02 11.46
N TYR A 276 17.66 14.96 10.14
CA TYR A 276 18.38 13.99 9.31
C TYR A 276 19.36 14.66 8.35
N VAL A 277 20.42 13.91 8.05
CA VAL A 277 21.27 14.10 6.89
C VAL A 277 20.97 12.94 5.94
N VAL A 278 20.67 13.26 4.69
CA VAL A 278 20.38 12.29 3.63
C VAL A 278 21.41 12.49 2.54
N GLU A 279 22.16 11.44 2.21
CA GLU A 279 23.26 11.49 1.25
C GLU A 279 23.06 10.42 0.17
N LEU A 280 23.38 10.76 -1.08
CA LEU A 280 23.36 9.82 -2.18
C LEU A 280 24.45 8.75 -2.01
N VAL A 281 24.08 7.48 -2.10
CA VAL A 281 25.06 6.39 -2.18
C VAL A 281 25.59 6.30 -3.61
N GLY A 282 26.92 6.38 -3.76
CA GLY A 282 27.58 6.30 -5.07
C GLY A 282 27.22 5.02 -5.84
N ASP A 283 27.15 5.13 -7.17
CA ASP A 283 26.87 4.04 -8.11
C ASP A 283 25.56 3.25 -7.84
N SER A 284 24.63 3.82 -7.06
CA SER A 284 23.35 3.19 -6.71
C SER A 284 22.19 3.55 -7.64
N LYS A 285 22.42 4.44 -8.60
CA LYS A 285 21.36 4.94 -9.49
C LYS A 285 21.07 3.97 -10.63
N SER A 286 19.79 3.82 -10.96
CA SER A 286 19.31 3.08 -12.12
C SER A 286 18.07 3.76 -12.69
N LEU A 287 17.87 3.63 -13.99
CA LEU A 287 16.69 4.17 -14.66
C LEU A 287 15.91 3.04 -15.33
N ASN A 288 14.62 3.29 -15.53
CA ASN A 288 13.77 2.51 -16.40
C ASN A 288 13.01 3.49 -17.29
N SER A 289 13.46 3.59 -18.55
CA SER A 289 12.90 4.51 -19.53
C SER A 289 11.45 4.21 -19.90
N GLN A 290 11.04 2.94 -19.87
CA GLN A 290 9.67 2.54 -20.22
C GLN A 290 8.68 2.96 -19.12
N ASP A 291 9.05 2.77 -17.86
CA ASP A 291 8.22 3.15 -16.72
C ASP A 291 8.40 4.62 -16.31
N ASN A 292 9.28 5.37 -17.00
CA ASN A 292 9.66 6.74 -16.68
C ASN A 292 9.98 6.89 -15.18
N SER A 293 10.82 5.98 -14.68
CA SER A 293 11.16 5.86 -13.27
C SER A 293 12.66 5.85 -13.02
N LEU A 294 13.08 6.50 -11.94
CA LEU A 294 14.46 6.60 -11.49
C LEU A 294 14.58 6.00 -10.09
N SER A 295 15.46 5.02 -9.91
CA SER A 295 15.78 4.45 -8.60
C SER A 295 17.18 4.85 -8.16
N PHE A 296 17.35 5.13 -6.88
CA PHE A 296 18.66 5.36 -6.26
C PHE A 296 18.62 5.05 -4.76
N THR A 297 19.79 4.81 -4.17
CA THR A 297 19.92 4.57 -2.74
C THR A 297 20.44 5.82 -2.04
N VAL A 298 19.86 6.13 -0.88
CA VAL A 298 20.38 7.17 0.02
C VAL A 298 20.72 6.58 1.38
N ARG A 299 21.78 7.12 1.98
CA ARG A 299 22.14 6.90 3.38
C ARG A 299 21.43 7.93 4.23
N ILE A 300 20.83 7.49 5.33
CA ILE A 300 20.21 8.37 6.32
C ILE A 300 21.02 8.32 7.60
N SER A 301 21.39 9.49 8.11
CA SER A 301 22.14 9.68 9.35
C SER A 301 21.45 10.72 10.25
N LEU A 302 21.68 10.65 11.56
CA LEU A 302 21.26 11.73 12.48
C LEU A 302 22.13 12.97 12.25
N ARG A 303 21.51 14.15 12.16
CA ARG A 303 22.25 15.40 11.96
C ARG A 303 23.17 15.74 13.14
N GLU A 304 22.65 15.63 14.35
CA GLU A 304 23.38 16.03 15.57
C GLU A 304 24.66 15.21 15.78
N THR A 305 24.59 13.89 15.55
CA THR A 305 25.68 12.96 15.89
C THR A 305 26.40 12.38 14.69
N GLN A 306 25.89 12.60 13.47
CA GLN A 306 26.35 11.96 12.23
C GLN A 306 26.29 10.42 12.27
N LYS A 307 25.57 9.83 13.24
CA LYS A 307 25.39 8.39 13.35
C LYS A 307 24.54 7.89 12.19
N GLU A 308 25.10 6.98 11.40
CA GLU A 308 24.37 6.29 10.34
C GLU A 308 23.22 5.46 10.91
N LEU A 309 22.04 5.59 10.29
CA LEU A 309 20.83 4.89 10.68
C LEU A 309 20.60 3.69 9.75
N VAL A 310 20.42 3.96 8.45
CA VAL A 310 20.14 2.95 7.42
C VAL A 310 20.48 3.48 6.02
N GLU A 311 20.63 2.58 5.06
CA GLU A 311 20.55 2.89 3.63
C GLU A 311 19.20 2.44 3.05
N VAL A 312 18.53 3.32 2.30
CA VAL A 312 17.20 3.08 1.72
C VAL A 312 17.21 3.33 0.22
N GLU A 313 16.61 2.41 -0.52
CA GLU A 313 16.36 2.59 -1.95
C GLU A 313 15.06 3.39 -2.12
N LYS A 314 15.08 4.37 -3.03
CA LYS A 314 13.92 5.17 -3.42
C LYS A 314 13.73 5.05 -4.91
N THR A 315 12.50 4.72 -5.31
CA THR A 315 12.04 4.82 -6.70
C THR A 315 11.18 6.06 -6.85
N ILE A 316 11.58 6.93 -7.77
CA ILE A 316 10.90 8.17 -8.12
C ILE A 316 10.17 7.96 -9.46
N THR A 317 8.91 8.35 -9.49
CA THR A 317 8.05 8.35 -10.67
C THR A 317 7.33 9.68 -10.80
N GLY A 318 6.69 9.93 -11.95
CA GLY A 318 5.94 11.16 -12.19
C GLY A 318 6.77 12.30 -12.81
N PHE A 319 7.91 11.98 -13.41
CA PHE A 319 8.67 12.91 -14.25
C PHE A 319 7.85 13.34 -15.47
N LYS A 320 8.22 14.47 -16.07
CA LYS A 320 7.60 14.94 -17.32
C LYS A 320 7.77 13.89 -18.43
N PRO A 321 6.71 13.47 -19.13
CA PRO A 321 6.81 12.48 -20.20
C PRO A 321 7.39 13.10 -21.47
N LEU A 322 8.23 12.37 -22.21
CA LEU A 322 8.86 12.85 -23.45
C LEU A 322 7.86 13.32 -24.53
N GLY A 323 6.61 12.86 -24.49
CA GLY A 323 5.54 13.35 -25.35
C GLY A 323 5.23 14.86 -25.19
N GLU A 324 5.63 15.47 -24.08
CA GLU A 324 5.49 16.91 -23.85
C GLU A 324 6.56 17.76 -24.55
N LEU A 325 7.62 17.15 -25.09
CA LEU A 325 8.71 17.87 -25.77
C LEU A 325 8.22 18.75 -26.93
N LYS A 326 7.07 18.42 -27.56
CA LYS A 326 6.45 19.27 -28.59
C LYS A 326 6.01 20.65 -28.10
N LYS A 327 5.85 20.83 -26.78
CA LYS A 327 5.52 22.10 -26.14
C LYS A 327 6.77 22.81 -25.62
N ASP A 328 7.79 22.03 -25.28
CA ASP A 328 8.98 22.53 -24.59
C ASP A 328 10.13 22.84 -25.57
N LEU A 329 10.13 22.23 -26.76
CA LEU A 329 11.16 22.41 -27.80
C LEU A 329 10.64 23.11 -29.05
N LEU A 330 11.51 23.91 -29.66
CA LEU A 330 11.37 24.46 -31.00
C LEU A 330 12.56 24.04 -31.86
N ILE A 331 12.32 23.86 -33.15
CA ILE A 331 13.37 23.66 -34.16
C ILE A 331 13.29 24.81 -35.14
N ALA A 332 14.44 25.42 -35.42
CA ALA A 332 14.58 26.55 -36.33
C ALA A 332 15.73 26.34 -37.31
N SER A 333 15.68 27.10 -38.39
CA SER A 333 16.76 27.13 -39.38
C SER A 333 17.97 27.89 -38.84
N SER A 334 19.17 27.33 -39.06
CA SER A 334 20.45 28.00 -38.87
C SER A 334 21.10 28.34 -40.23
N ALA A 335 22.18 29.13 -40.23
CA ALA A 335 22.98 29.39 -41.43
C ALA A 335 23.61 28.08 -41.98
N ASP A 336 24.16 27.25 -41.10
CA ASP A 336 24.76 25.95 -41.46
C ASP A 336 23.75 24.99 -42.10
N LEU A 337 22.53 24.97 -41.59
CA LEU A 337 21.46 24.17 -42.17
C LEU A 337 21.08 24.71 -43.56
N GLN A 338 20.94 26.03 -43.69
CA GLN A 338 20.60 26.66 -44.98
C GLN A 338 21.65 26.34 -46.04
N GLU A 339 22.92 26.50 -45.72
CA GLU A 339 24.03 26.19 -46.63
C GLU A 339 24.06 24.70 -46.98
N HIS A 340 23.87 23.82 -45.99
CA HIS A 340 23.85 22.38 -46.23
C HIS A 340 22.73 21.97 -47.20
N ILE A 341 21.51 22.47 -47.00
CA ILE A 341 20.37 22.17 -47.87
C ILE A 341 20.54 22.80 -49.25
N LYS A 342 21.04 24.03 -49.35
CA LYS A 342 21.35 24.68 -50.64
C LYS A 342 22.35 23.85 -51.44
N ASN A 343 23.43 23.39 -50.82
CA ASN A 343 24.42 22.52 -51.44
C ASN A 343 23.83 21.16 -51.86
N LEU A 344 22.92 20.60 -51.05
CA LEU A 344 22.21 19.36 -51.38
C LEU A 344 21.36 19.53 -52.64
N ILE A 345 20.62 20.63 -52.76
CA ILE A 345 19.79 20.97 -53.93
C ILE A 345 20.65 21.22 -55.17
N GLN A 346 21.72 22.03 -55.05
CA GLN A 346 22.60 22.34 -56.18
C GLN A 346 23.27 21.09 -56.78
N ARG A 347 23.65 20.13 -55.93
CA ARG A 347 24.23 18.84 -56.39
C ARG A 347 23.20 17.89 -56.99
N ASN A 348 21.91 18.12 -56.71
CA ASN A 348 20.81 17.23 -57.11
C ASN A 348 19.64 18.05 -57.69
N PRO A 349 19.81 18.66 -58.87
CA PRO A 349 18.82 19.59 -59.43
C PRO A 349 17.49 18.93 -59.84
N LYS A 350 17.43 17.59 -59.90
CA LYS A 350 16.20 16.85 -60.18
C LYS A 350 15.41 16.63 -58.89
N GLU A 351 14.18 17.15 -58.86
CA GLU A 351 13.32 17.16 -57.68
C GLU A 351 12.82 15.76 -57.26
N ASP A 352 12.81 14.80 -58.20
CA ASP A 352 12.38 13.40 -58.00
C ASP A 352 13.19 12.65 -56.92
N ARG A 353 14.44 13.07 -56.66
CA ARG A 353 15.31 12.47 -55.64
C ARG A 353 15.29 13.20 -54.30
N MET A 354 14.72 14.40 -54.22
CA MET A 354 14.82 15.24 -53.03
C MET A 354 14.16 14.61 -51.81
N ALA A 355 13.01 13.96 -51.98
CA ALA A 355 12.34 13.21 -50.92
C ALA A 355 13.26 12.16 -50.29
N TYR A 356 13.92 11.35 -51.13
CA TYR A 356 14.83 10.31 -50.70
C TYR A 356 16.06 10.88 -50.00
N LEU A 357 16.67 11.93 -50.56
CA LEU A 357 17.87 12.56 -49.98
C LEU A 357 17.58 13.21 -48.62
N LEU A 358 16.50 13.98 -48.50
CA LEU A 358 16.12 14.60 -47.23
C LEU A 358 15.80 13.54 -46.18
N LYS A 359 15.09 12.47 -46.55
CA LYS A 359 14.76 11.37 -45.62
C LYS A 359 15.99 10.57 -45.19
N SER A 360 16.83 10.14 -46.13
CA SER A 360 18.00 9.28 -45.84
C SER A 360 19.13 10.01 -45.11
N SER A 361 19.17 11.35 -45.16
CA SER A 361 20.22 12.15 -44.52
C SER A 361 19.74 12.96 -43.32
N ILE A 362 18.51 12.75 -42.85
CA ILE A 362 17.93 13.52 -41.73
C ILE A 362 18.80 13.54 -40.49
N GLY A 363 19.37 12.41 -40.08
CA GLY A 363 20.26 12.34 -38.94
C GLY A 363 21.49 13.27 -39.05
N LYS A 364 21.88 13.68 -40.26
CA LYS A 364 23.01 14.61 -40.49
C LYS A 364 22.57 16.06 -40.58
N TRP A 365 21.52 16.36 -41.36
CA TRP A 365 21.12 17.75 -41.55
C TRP A 365 20.34 18.29 -40.34
N ILE A 366 19.58 17.46 -39.62
CA ILE A 366 18.86 17.93 -38.41
C ILE A 366 19.83 18.40 -37.32
N GLN A 367 21.03 17.83 -37.26
CA GLN A 367 22.09 18.25 -36.34
C GLN A 367 22.58 19.68 -36.60
N LYS A 368 22.32 20.21 -37.80
CA LYS A 368 22.65 21.58 -38.17
C LYS A 368 21.54 22.56 -37.82
N ALA A 369 20.34 22.09 -37.49
CA ALA A 369 19.25 22.95 -37.07
C ALA A 369 19.55 23.60 -35.71
N GLN A 370 18.96 24.76 -35.46
CA GLN A 370 18.93 25.33 -34.11
C GLN A 370 17.77 24.66 -33.37
N ILE A 371 18.07 23.96 -32.28
CA ILE A 371 17.07 23.38 -31.40
C ILE A 371 17.15 24.12 -30.07
N GLY A 372 16.02 24.57 -29.55
CA GLY A 372 15.99 25.36 -28.33
C GLY A 372 14.69 25.20 -27.57
N ARG A 373 14.66 25.76 -26.36
CA ARG A 373 13.47 25.76 -25.52
C ARG A 373 12.48 26.85 -25.91
N VAL A 374 11.20 26.55 -25.78
CA VAL A 374 10.11 27.48 -26.10
C VAL A 374 10.00 28.63 -25.09
N ASP A 375 10.31 28.38 -23.81
CA ASP A 375 10.07 29.33 -22.73
C ASP A 375 11.10 30.46 -22.65
N ASN A 376 12.38 30.15 -22.81
CA ASN A 376 13.48 31.11 -22.67
C ASN A 376 14.43 31.16 -23.86
N GLY A 377 14.24 30.30 -24.87
CA GLY A 377 15.10 30.25 -26.06
C GLY A 377 16.49 29.65 -25.81
N HIS A 378 16.75 29.04 -24.64
CA HIS A 378 18.01 28.36 -24.37
C HIS A 378 18.22 27.25 -25.40
N LEU A 379 19.40 27.25 -26.04
CA LEU A 379 19.73 26.32 -27.10
C LEU A 379 20.17 24.97 -26.53
N LEU A 380 19.97 23.94 -27.35
CA LEU A 380 20.49 22.61 -27.13
C LEU A 380 21.58 22.33 -28.15
N ASP A 381 22.64 21.70 -27.68
CA ASP A 381 23.81 21.32 -28.44
C ASP A 381 23.86 19.82 -28.68
N TRP A 382 24.33 19.47 -29.87
CA TRP A 382 24.66 18.09 -30.22
C TRP A 382 26.04 17.76 -29.68
N VAL A 383 26.10 16.84 -28.73
CA VAL A 383 27.34 16.42 -28.07
C VAL A 383 27.51 14.91 -28.17
N GLU A 384 28.76 14.47 -28.30
CA GLU A 384 29.11 13.06 -28.21
C GLU A 384 29.30 12.69 -26.73
N VAL A 385 28.51 11.74 -26.23
CA VAL A 385 28.54 11.28 -24.83
C VAL A 385 28.89 9.81 -24.75
N GLN A 386 29.60 9.43 -23.69
CA GLN A 386 29.99 8.05 -23.45
C GLN A 386 28.84 7.27 -22.82
N VAL A 387 28.58 6.08 -23.34
CA VAL A 387 27.58 5.13 -22.82
C VAL A 387 28.19 3.72 -22.80
N PRO A 388 27.60 2.76 -22.08
CA PRO A 388 28.02 1.38 -22.18
C PRO A 388 28.05 0.90 -23.64
N GLY A 389 29.21 0.44 -24.10
CA GLY A 389 29.39 -0.06 -25.46
C GLY A 389 29.80 0.98 -26.52
N GLY A 390 30.10 2.23 -26.13
CA GLY A 390 30.73 3.22 -27.02
C GLY A 390 30.27 4.65 -26.76
N SER A 391 30.19 5.45 -27.83
CA SER A 391 29.70 6.83 -27.77
C SER A 391 28.43 7.02 -28.60
N VAL A 392 27.65 8.03 -28.22
CA VAL A 392 26.40 8.39 -28.88
C VAL A 392 26.28 9.88 -29.02
N MET A 393 25.53 10.32 -30.03
CA MET A 393 25.06 11.69 -30.08
C MET A 393 23.91 11.86 -29.09
N ALA A 394 24.05 12.85 -28.22
CA ALA A 394 23.00 13.35 -27.35
C ALA A 394 22.70 14.80 -27.70
N LEU A 395 21.46 15.21 -27.43
CA LEU A 395 21.02 16.59 -27.48
C LEU A 395 20.84 17.07 -26.03
N VAL A 396 21.66 18.04 -25.63
CA VAL A 396 21.75 18.53 -24.24
C VAL A 396 21.68 20.05 -24.22
N GLU A 397 21.17 20.63 -23.15
CA GLU A 397 21.23 22.09 -22.97
C GLU A 397 22.67 22.59 -22.74
N ASP A 398 22.91 23.85 -23.12
CA ASP A 398 24.18 24.56 -23.00
C ASP A 398 24.90 24.24 -21.68
N ALA A 399 26.16 23.81 -21.79
CA ALA A 399 27.00 23.43 -20.66
C ALA A 399 27.15 24.55 -19.62
N ASN A 400 27.07 25.82 -20.03
CA ASN A 400 27.24 26.99 -19.17
C ASN A 400 26.02 27.31 -18.30
N LEU A 401 24.86 26.71 -18.57
CA LEU A 401 23.68 26.92 -17.72
C LEU A 401 23.89 26.26 -16.34
N PRO A 402 23.30 26.80 -15.27
CA PRO A 402 23.25 26.10 -13.98
C PRO A 402 22.53 24.75 -14.12
N GLU A 403 23.02 23.70 -13.45
CA GLU A 403 22.48 22.33 -13.59
C GLU A 403 20.98 22.23 -13.29
N MET A 404 20.48 23.04 -12.34
CA MET A 404 19.08 23.12 -11.93
C MET A 404 18.18 23.85 -12.94
N GLU A 405 18.74 24.67 -13.83
CA GLU A 405 17.99 25.35 -14.90
C GLU A 405 17.82 24.49 -16.14
N LYS A 406 18.66 23.47 -16.30
CA LYS A 406 18.62 22.52 -17.41
C LYS A 406 17.64 21.38 -17.11
N TRP A 407 16.68 21.13 -17.99
CA TRP A 407 15.58 20.17 -17.85
C TRP A 407 15.62 19.02 -18.85
N ILE A 408 16.36 19.17 -19.96
CA ILE A 408 16.31 18.30 -21.13
C ILE A 408 17.66 17.61 -21.34
N TYR A 409 17.61 16.29 -21.53
CA TYR A 409 18.74 15.48 -21.94
C TYR A 409 18.19 14.33 -22.79
N LEU A 410 18.55 14.31 -24.07
CA LEU A 410 18.06 13.30 -25.02
C LEU A 410 19.24 12.51 -25.58
N GLU A 411 19.41 11.27 -25.14
CA GLU A 411 20.32 10.29 -25.72
C GLU A 411 19.72 9.68 -26.98
N ARG A 412 20.56 9.51 -28.01
CA ARG A 412 20.20 8.88 -29.29
C ARG A 412 18.87 9.39 -29.86
N PRO A 413 18.62 10.71 -29.95
CA PRO A 413 17.38 11.20 -30.54
C PRO A 413 17.32 10.81 -32.03
N ILE A 414 16.24 10.15 -32.43
CA ILE A 414 15.99 9.70 -33.80
C ILE A 414 14.93 10.60 -34.41
N PHE A 415 15.30 11.33 -35.46
CA PHE A 415 14.38 12.17 -36.22
C PHE A 415 13.99 11.50 -37.55
N GLU A 416 12.72 11.64 -37.93
CA GLU A 416 12.16 11.16 -39.18
C GLU A 416 11.50 12.30 -39.95
N LEU A 417 11.69 12.34 -41.26
CA LEU A 417 11.01 13.30 -42.13
C LEU A 417 9.58 12.81 -42.40
N ILE A 418 8.58 13.62 -42.04
CA ILE A 418 7.17 13.36 -42.35
C ILE A 418 6.83 13.93 -43.73
N SER A 419 7.11 15.22 -43.93
CA SER A 419 6.79 15.91 -45.17
C SER A 419 7.75 17.05 -45.43
N TYR A 420 7.85 17.45 -46.69
CA TYR A 420 8.54 18.65 -47.10
C TYR A 420 7.79 19.35 -48.23
N GLN A 421 7.91 20.66 -48.32
CA GLN A 421 7.32 21.46 -49.37
C GLN A 421 8.20 22.66 -49.70
N PHE A 422 8.49 22.86 -50.98
CA PHE A 422 9.08 24.11 -51.44
C PHE A 422 7.99 25.16 -51.62
N ILE A 423 8.17 26.31 -50.98
CA ILE A 423 7.31 27.48 -51.14
C ILE A 423 8.23 28.68 -51.37
N ASP A 424 8.11 29.28 -52.56
CA ASP A 424 9.03 30.29 -53.08
C ASP A 424 10.50 29.81 -53.00
N ARG A 425 11.34 30.55 -52.28
CA ARG A 425 12.75 30.22 -52.05
C ARG A 425 13.00 29.36 -50.81
N ASN A 426 11.96 28.96 -50.09
CA ASN A 426 12.07 28.31 -48.79
C ASN A 426 11.67 26.83 -48.86
N LEU A 427 12.19 26.05 -47.92
CA LEU A 427 11.80 24.66 -47.69
C LEU A 427 11.09 24.56 -46.35
N TRP A 428 9.81 24.22 -46.37
CA TRP A 428 9.05 23.85 -45.19
C TRP A 428 9.22 22.36 -44.94
N VAL A 429 9.55 21.98 -43.71
CA VAL A 429 9.70 20.58 -43.30
C VAL A 429 8.85 20.29 -42.07
N LYS A 430 8.32 19.07 -42.03
CA LYS A 430 7.73 18.48 -40.85
C LYS A 430 8.55 17.26 -40.45
N VAL A 431 9.08 17.26 -39.24
CA VAL A 431 9.90 16.19 -38.69
C VAL A 431 9.29 15.62 -37.42
N LYS A 432 9.42 14.32 -37.23
CA LYS A 432 9.03 13.60 -36.01
C LYS A 432 10.28 13.27 -35.21
N LEU A 433 10.29 13.54 -33.90
CA LEU A 433 11.21 12.86 -32.98
C LEU A 433 10.59 11.49 -32.68
N ALA A 434 11.10 10.45 -33.34
CA ALA A 434 10.55 9.10 -33.32
C ALA A 434 11.04 8.27 -32.13
N ALA A 435 12.20 8.60 -31.58
CA ALA A 435 12.70 8.00 -30.35
C ALA A 435 13.73 8.89 -29.67
N ALA A 436 13.85 8.76 -28.35
CA ALA A 436 14.96 9.29 -27.54
C ALA A 436 15.00 8.53 -26.22
N ASN A 437 16.17 8.44 -25.56
CA ASN A 437 16.32 7.81 -24.24
C ASN A 437 15.77 6.36 -24.18
N GLU A 438 15.93 5.59 -25.27
CA GLU A 438 15.39 4.22 -25.42
C GLU A 438 13.85 4.12 -25.43
N VAL A 439 13.15 5.24 -25.59
CA VAL A 439 11.68 5.31 -25.69
C VAL A 439 11.28 5.68 -27.11
N ALA A 440 10.36 4.91 -27.68
CA ALA A 440 9.71 5.25 -28.95
C ALA A 440 8.61 6.31 -28.71
N LEU A 441 8.50 7.27 -29.62
CA LEU A 441 7.62 8.43 -29.48
C LEU A 441 6.74 8.53 -30.72
N ASP A 442 5.43 8.68 -30.52
CA ASP A 442 4.49 8.74 -31.64
C ASP A 442 4.10 10.15 -32.07
N ASP A 443 3.93 11.05 -31.11
CA ASP A 443 3.25 12.33 -31.33
C ASP A 443 4.12 13.57 -31.05
N VAL A 444 5.44 13.46 -31.24
CA VAL A 444 6.38 14.58 -31.08
C VAL A 444 6.82 15.06 -32.46
N VAL A 445 6.11 16.07 -32.97
CA VAL A 445 6.26 16.58 -34.34
C VAL A 445 6.59 18.06 -34.32
N PHE A 446 7.57 18.46 -35.12
CA PHE A 446 8.02 19.83 -35.29
C PHE A 446 7.87 20.24 -36.75
N GLU A 447 7.38 21.45 -36.97
CA GLU A 447 7.28 22.05 -38.29
C GLU A 447 8.06 23.36 -38.32
N PHE A 448 8.95 23.50 -39.30
CA PHE A 448 9.78 24.69 -39.41
C PHE A 448 10.21 24.96 -40.84
N ARG A 449 10.65 26.20 -41.06
CA ARG A 449 11.06 26.73 -42.36
C ARG A 449 12.58 26.86 -42.43
N ILE A 450 13.17 26.32 -43.49
CA ILE A 450 14.55 26.54 -43.90
C ILE A 450 14.57 27.62 -44.99
N HIS A 451 15.28 28.71 -44.70
CA HIS A 451 15.18 29.93 -45.50
C HIS A 451 16.12 29.93 -46.72
N ASN A 452 15.69 30.53 -47.83
CA ASN A 452 16.52 30.88 -48.99
C ASN A 452 17.37 29.72 -49.57
N VAL A 453 16.78 28.54 -49.73
CA VAL A 453 17.46 27.33 -50.21
C VAL A 453 17.47 27.16 -51.74
N LYS A 454 16.61 27.88 -52.47
CA LYS A 454 16.62 27.94 -53.94
C LYS A 454 17.17 29.29 -54.42
N SER A 455 17.96 29.27 -55.50
CA SER A 455 18.39 30.49 -56.21
C SER A 455 17.24 31.09 -57.02
N GLU A 456 17.32 32.38 -57.32
CA GLU A 456 16.43 33.08 -58.26
C GLU A 456 16.44 32.47 -59.66
#